data_AF-A0A0Q5ZQ12-F1
#
_entry.id   AF-A0A0Q5ZQ12-F1
#
_cell.length_a   1.000
_cell.length_b   1.000
_cell.length_c   1.000
_cell.angle_alpha   90.00
_cell.angle_beta   90.00
_cell.angle_gamma   90.00
#
_symmetry.space_group_name_H-M   'P 1'
#
loop_
_entity.id
_entity.type
_entity.pdbx_description
1 polymer ?
#
loop_
_entity_poly.entity_id
_entity_poly.type
_entity_poly.pdbx_seq_one_letter_code
_entity_poly.pdbx_strand_id
1 'polypeptide(L)'
;MTPSQRLARAKRLVTVQEQMRRVAERDLAATRRDIASTEADRAALLQTLAGERMAGLFLDAAAGRLRRIAETATALGARATAQERTVLARGLSEKQAERWADGLARSHRAEEDRRDALEQLDLLIARGGGGLDDAPTPASRKPGALSGS
;
A
#
# COMPACT_ATOMS: atom_id res chain seq x y z
N MET A 1 0.85 17.73 13.44
CA MET A 1 1.41 16.82 12.42
C MET A 1 1.20 17.45 11.06
N THR A 2 2.27 17.73 10.31
CA THR A 2 2.21 18.45 9.03
C THR A 2 1.62 17.60 7.90
N PRO A 3 1.14 18.20 6.80
CA PRO A 3 0.70 17.46 5.60
C PRO A 3 1.75 16.48 5.08
N SER A 4 3.02 16.90 5.05
CA SER A 4 4.16 16.06 4.64
C SER A 4 4.38 14.87 5.58
N GLN A 5 4.28 15.08 6.90
CA GLN A 5 4.35 14.00 7.90
C GLN A 5 3.18 13.01 7.75
N ARG A 6 1.98 13.49 7.39
CA ARG A 6 0.79 12.64 7.15
C ARG A 6 0.97 11.77 5.93
N LEU A 7 1.46 12.34 4.84
CA LEU A 7 1.78 11.59 3.63
C LEU A 7 2.88 10.54 3.89
N ALA A 8 3.96 10.91 4.59
CA ALA A 8 5.03 9.99 4.93
C ALA A 8 4.53 8.82 5.80
N ARG A 9 3.65 9.10 6.77
CA ARG A 9 3.04 8.04 7.61
C ARG A 9 2.15 7.12 6.77
N ALA A 10 1.35 7.65 5.87
CA ALA A 10 0.48 6.85 5.00
C ALA A 10 1.30 5.94 4.06
N LYS A 11 2.37 6.45 3.46
CA LYS A 11 3.30 5.64 2.64
C LYS A 11 3.91 4.49 3.44
N ARG A 12 4.36 4.74 4.67
CA ARG A 12 4.86 3.67 5.56
C ARG A 12 3.80 2.62 5.87
N LEU A 13 2.55 3.03 6.07
CA LEU A 13 1.45 2.10 6.31
C LEU A 13 1.24 1.18 5.10
N VAL A 14 1.28 1.71 3.87
CA VAL A 14 1.20 0.89 2.65
C VAL A 14 2.30 -0.18 2.63
N THR A 15 3.55 0.20 2.89
CA THR A 15 4.66 -0.75 2.95
C THR A 15 4.45 -1.84 4.00
N VAL A 16 3.93 -1.47 5.19
CA VAL A 16 3.62 -2.46 6.23
C VAL A 16 2.51 -3.40 5.77
N GLN A 17 1.43 -2.90 5.17
CA GLN A 17 0.34 -3.76 4.70
C GLN A 17 0.81 -4.73 3.61
N GLU A 18 1.65 -4.26 2.68
CA GLU A 18 2.26 -5.10 1.66
C GLU A 18 3.13 -6.20 2.29
N GLN A 19 3.96 -5.88 3.27
CA GLN A 19 4.76 -6.86 3.99
C GLN A 19 3.88 -7.90 4.70
N MET A 20 2.80 -7.47 5.34
CA MET A 20 1.86 -8.38 6.00
C MET A 20 1.15 -9.29 5.00
N ARG A 21 0.77 -8.79 3.81
CA ARG A 21 0.22 -9.62 2.73
C ARG A 21 1.22 -10.68 2.29
N ARG A 22 2.47 -10.28 2.01
CA ARG A 22 3.54 -11.19 1.59
C ARG A 22 3.82 -12.29 2.62
N VAL A 23 3.78 -11.97 3.93
CA VAL A 23 3.93 -12.98 4.98
C VAL A 23 2.77 -13.98 4.93
N ALA A 24 1.53 -13.50 4.86
CA ALA A 24 0.36 -14.38 4.77
C ALA A 24 0.38 -15.28 3.52
N GLU A 25 0.84 -14.75 2.38
CA GLU A 25 1.01 -15.52 1.14
C GLU A 25 2.05 -16.63 1.29
N ARG A 26 3.20 -16.34 1.94
CA ARG A 26 4.24 -17.35 2.21
C ARG A 26 3.72 -18.44 3.15
N ASP A 27 2.99 -18.06 4.19
CA ASP A 27 2.42 -19.01 5.15
C ASP A 27 1.40 -19.94 4.48
N LEU A 28 0.57 -19.41 3.58
CA LEU A 28 -0.35 -20.22 2.77
C LEU A 28 0.41 -21.15 1.83
N ALA A 29 1.45 -20.65 1.17
CA ALA A 29 2.29 -21.45 0.27
C ALA A 29 3.02 -22.58 1.02
N ALA A 30 3.44 -22.35 2.26
CA ALA A 30 4.01 -23.38 3.12
C ALA A 30 2.98 -24.47 3.45
N THR A 31 1.79 -24.11 3.94
CA THR A 31 0.72 -25.07 4.22
C THR A 31 0.34 -25.89 2.99
N ARG A 32 0.29 -25.26 1.80
CA ARG A 32 0.00 -25.97 0.55
C ARG A 32 1.08 -26.99 0.17
N ARG A 33 2.35 -26.69 0.43
CA ARG A 33 3.45 -27.66 0.27
C ARG A 33 3.30 -28.83 1.24
N ASP A 34 2.93 -28.57 2.48
CA ASP A 34 2.71 -29.62 3.49
C ASP A 34 1.53 -30.53 3.13
N ILE A 35 0.45 -29.97 2.56
CA ILE A 35 -0.68 -30.75 2.02
C ILE A 35 -0.20 -31.67 0.90
N ALA A 36 0.57 -31.15 -0.05
CA ALA A 36 1.10 -31.94 -1.16
C ALA A 36 2.02 -33.07 -0.67
N SER A 37 2.87 -32.80 0.33
CA SER A 37 3.72 -33.81 0.97
C SER A 37 2.88 -34.89 1.66
N THR A 38 1.83 -34.49 2.37
CA THR A 38 0.93 -35.43 3.07
C THR A 38 0.22 -36.37 2.09
N GLU A 39 -0.21 -35.86 0.93
CA GLU A 39 -0.83 -36.68 -0.11
C GLU A 39 0.19 -37.61 -0.80
N ALA A 40 1.43 -37.15 -1.00
CA ALA A 40 2.51 -38.00 -1.50
C ALA A 40 2.83 -39.14 -0.53
N ASP A 41 2.89 -38.87 0.77
CA ASP A 41 3.09 -39.89 1.81
C ASP A 41 1.96 -40.92 1.83
N ARG A 42 0.72 -40.46 1.65
CA ARG A 42 -0.46 -41.32 1.52
C ARG A 42 -0.33 -42.25 0.31
N ALA A 43 0.00 -41.70 -0.84
CA ALA A 43 0.14 -42.46 -2.08
C ALA A 43 1.28 -43.49 -1.98
N ALA A 44 2.41 -43.12 -1.40
CA ALA A 44 3.53 -44.02 -1.15
C ALA A 44 3.12 -45.20 -0.25
N LEU A 45 2.41 -44.93 0.85
CA LEU A 45 1.92 -45.98 1.75
C LEU A 45 0.98 -46.96 1.05
N LEU A 46 0.04 -46.45 0.24
CA LEU A 46 -0.89 -47.30 -0.52
C LEU A 46 -0.16 -48.13 -1.58
N GLN A 47 0.85 -47.57 -2.25
CA GLN A 47 1.68 -48.32 -3.19
C GLN A 47 2.47 -49.45 -2.52
N THR A 48 3.07 -49.19 -1.35
CA THR A 48 3.77 -50.22 -0.57
C THR A 48 2.84 -51.37 -0.20
N LEU A 49 1.63 -51.05 0.30
CA LEU A 49 0.64 -52.08 0.67
C LEU A 49 0.18 -52.91 -0.52
N ALA A 50 0.03 -52.30 -1.70
CA ALA A 50 -0.37 -53.02 -2.91
C ALA A 50 0.72 -53.98 -3.42
N GLY A 51 2.00 -53.70 -3.13
CA GLY A 51 3.15 -54.49 -3.59
C GLY A 51 3.61 -55.61 -2.64
N GLU A 52 3.18 -55.60 -1.37
CA GLU A 52 3.69 -56.53 -0.36
C GLU A 52 2.88 -57.83 -0.28
N ARG A 53 3.58 -58.97 -0.47
CA ARG A 53 3.00 -60.33 -0.33
C ARG A 53 2.57 -60.67 1.11
N MET A 54 3.04 -59.90 2.10
CA MET A 54 2.71 -60.02 3.53
C MET A 54 1.81 -58.86 4.04
N ALA A 55 1.12 -58.13 3.15
CA ALA A 55 0.32 -56.95 3.51
C ALA A 55 -0.71 -57.18 4.64
N GLY A 56 -1.20 -58.41 4.81
CA GLY A 56 -2.13 -58.76 5.89
C GLY A 56 -1.56 -58.61 7.30
N LEU A 57 -0.24 -58.77 7.49
CA LEU A 57 0.42 -58.64 8.80
C LEU A 57 0.58 -57.18 9.26
N PHE A 58 0.57 -56.23 8.32
CA PHE A 58 0.79 -54.81 8.60
C PHE A 58 -0.48 -53.96 8.42
N LEU A 59 -1.63 -54.60 8.16
CA LEU A 59 -2.87 -53.90 7.80
C LEU A 59 -3.34 -52.94 8.89
N ASP A 60 -3.30 -53.36 10.16
CA ASP A 60 -3.74 -52.53 11.29
C ASP A 60 -2.81 -51.32 11.51
N ALA A 61 -1.50 -51.53 11.41
CA ALA A 61 -0.52 -50.46 11.51
C ALA A 61 -0.67 -49.45 10.36
N ALA A 62 -0.91 -49.95 9.15
CA ALA A 62 -1.16 -49.13 7.97
C ALA A 62 -2.47 -48.35 8.07
N ALA A 63 -3.55 -48.97 8.56
CA ALA A 63 -4.83 -48.32 8.82
C ALA A 63 -4.67 -47.18 9.84
N GLY A 64 -3.94 -47.42 10.94
CA GLY A 64 -3.61 -46.40 11.93
C GLY A 64 -2.78 -45.24 11.34
N ARG A 65 -1.82 -45.53 10.45
CA ARG A 65 -1.04 -44.49 9.76
C ARG A 65 -1.89 -43.69 8.76
N LEU A 66 -2.73 -44.35 7.95
CA LEU A 66 -3.65 -43.69 7.03
C LEU A 66 -4.64 -42.78 7.75
N ARG A 67 -5.14 -43.22 8.91
CA ARG A 67 -6.01 -42.39 9.77
C ARG A 67 -5.31 -41.11 10.22
N ARG A 68 -4.07 -41.21 10.71
CA ARG A 68 -3.28 -40.02 11.12
C ARG A 68 -2.98 -39.09 9.94
N ILE A 69 -2.69 -39.65 8.76
CA ILE A 69 -2.50 -38.88 7.52
C ILE A 69 -3.78 -38.13 7.17
N ALA A 70 -4.95 -38.79 7.24
CA ALA A 70 -6.24 -38.15 6.98
C ALA A 70 -6.55 -37.03 7.99
N GLU A 71 -6.33 -37.26 9.28
CA GLU A 71 -6.49 -36.26 10.34
C GLU A 71 -5.58 -35.05 10.09
N THR A 72 -4.31 -35.30 9.72
CA THR A 72 -3.34 -34.24 9.37
C THR A 72 -3.78 -33.45 8.14
N ALA A 73 -4.22 -34.14 7.07
CA ALA A 73 -4.71 -33.51 5.85
C ALA A 73 -5.94 -32.62 6.11
N THR A 74 -6.89 -33.08 6.94
CA THR A 74 -8.05 -32.28 7.35
C THR A 74 -7.62 -31.03 8.13
N ALA A 75 -6.69 -31.16 9.08
CA ALA A 75 -6.19 -30.02 9.85
C ALA A 75 -5.46 -28.99 8.96
N LEU A 76 -4.60 -29.46 8.04
CA LEU A 76 -3.92 -28.61 7.08
C LEU A 76 -4.90 -27.92 6.11
N GLY A 77 -5.95 -28.62 5.66
CA GLY A 77 -7.00 -28.05 4.83
C GLY A 77 -7.75 -26.91 5.53
N ALA A 78 -8.17 -27.13 6.79
CA ALA A 78 -8.81 -26.09 7.59
C ALA A 78 -7.87 -24.87 7.80
N ARG A 79 -6.58 -25.12 8.04
CA ARG A 79 -5.56 -24.07 8.16
C ARG A 79 -5.41 -23.29 6.85
N ALA A 80 -5.36 -23.96 5.70
CA ALA A 80 -5.25 -23.31 4.39
C ALA A 80 -6.45 -22.40 4.12
N THR A 81 -7.68 -22.85 4.39
CA THR A 81 -8.88 -22.02 4.26
C THR A 81 -8.84 -20.78 5.15
N ALA A 82 -8.35 -20.90 6.39
CA ALA A 82 -8.19 -19.76 7.28
C ALA A 82 -7.11 -18.78 6.78
N GLN A 83 -6.01 -19.29 6.25
CA GLN A 83 -4.93 -18.48 5.67
C GLN A 83 -5.38 -17.78 4.39
N GLU A 84 -6.17 -18.42 3.52
CA GLU A 84 -6.77 -17.80 2.33
C GLU A 84 -7.62 -16.58 2.69
N ARG A 85 -8.48 -16.71 3.71
CA ARG A 85 -9.25 -15.57 4.25
C ARG A 85 -8.33 -14.46 4.76
N THR A 86 -7.23 -14.83 5.40
CA THR A 86 -6.24 -13.87 5.89
C THR A 86 -5.55 -13.12 4.74
N VAL A 87 -5.11 -13.83 3.69
CA VAL A 87 -4.51 -13.21 2.49
C VAL A 87 -5.49 -12.23 1.84
N LEU A 88 -6.75 -12.63 1.68
CA LEU A 88 -7.80 -11.75 1.13
C LEU A 88 -8.00 -10.50 1.99
N ALA A 89 -8.13 -10.67 3.31
CA ALA A 89 -8.28 -9.55 4.23
C ALA A 89 -7.09 -8.58 4.16
N ARG A 90 -5.86 -9.11 4.10
CA ARG A 90 -4.64 -8.28 3.96
C ARG A 90 -4.60 -7.54 2.63
N GLY A 91 -4.98 -8.19 1.53
CA GLY A 91 -5.08 -7.54 0.22
C GLY A 91 -6.10 -6.39 0.20
N LEU A 92 -7.23 -6.53 0.92
CA LEU A 92 -8.19 -5.45 1.09
C LEU A 92 -7.64 -4.30 1.94
N SER A 93 -6.98 -4.61 3.06
CA SER A 93 -6.34 -3.59 3.92
C SER A 93 -5.25 -2.81 3.19
N GLU A 94 -4.45 -3.47 2.35
CA GLU A 94 -3.44 -2.82 1.52
C GLU A 94 -4.08 -1.86 0.50
N LYS A 95 -5.08 -2.31 -0.25
CA LYS A 95 -5.83 -1.45 -1.19
C LYS A 95 -6.46 -0.23 -0.50
N GLN A 96 -6.94 -0.39 0.72
CA GLN A 96 -7.48 0.72 1.50
C GLN A 96 -6.37 1.71 1.90
N ALA A 97 -5.20 1.21 2.33
CA ALA A 97 -4.05 2.03 2.66
C ALA A 97 -3.53 2.80 1.44
N GLU A 98 -3.47 2.16 0.27
CA GLU A 98 -3.10 2.78 -1.01
C GLU A 98 -4.03 3.94 -1.35
N ARG A 99 -5.35 3.69 -1.35
CA ARG A 99 -6.36 4.73 -1.63
C ARG A 99 -6.23 5.92 -0.68
N TRP A 100 -5.96 5.65 0.59
CA TRP A 100 -5.77 6.70 1.58
C TRP A 100 -4.49 7.52 1.34
N ALA A 101 -3.37 6.84 1.04
CA ALA A 101 -2.11 7.49 0.70
C ALA A 101 -2.23 8.33 -0.59
N ASP A 102 -2.94 7.84 -1.60
CA ASP A 102 -3.21 8.57 -2.84
C ASP A 102 -4.05 9.82 -2.61
N GLY A 103 -5.08 9.72 -1.77
CA GLY A 103 -5.89 10.88 -1.36
C GLY A 103 -5.02 11.96 -0.71
N LEU A 104 -4.16 11.55 0.24
CA LEU A 104 -3.21 12.45 0.88
C LEU A 104 -2.19 13.06 -0.09
N ALA A 105 -1.69 12.27 -1.03
CA ALA A 105 -0.74 12.74 -2.03
C ALA A 105 -1.35 13.79 -2.97
N ARG A 106 -2.63 13.65 -3.32
CA ARG A 106 -3.38 14.65 -4.10
C ARG A 106 -3.58 15.94 -3.31
N SER A 107 -4.00 15.83 -2.05
CA SER A 107 -4.17 17.02 -1.18
C SER A 107 -2.85 17.75 -0.94
N HIS A 108 -1.75 17.02 -0.77
CA HIS A 108 -0.41 17.61 -0.59
C HIS A 108 0.00 18.42 -1.82
N ARG A 109 -0.14 17.83 -3.02
CA ARG A 109 0.18 18.51 -4.28
C ARG A 109 -0.67 19.77 -4.49
N ALA A 110 -1.97 19.68 -4.25
CA ALA A 110 -2.85 20.84 -4.35
C ALA A 110 -2.49 21.98 -3.38
N GLU A 111 -1.98 21.65 -2.18
CA GLU A 111 -1.46 22.66 -1.25
C GLU A 111 -0.15 23.28 -1.73
N GLU A 112 0.76 22.49 -2.31
CA GLU A 112 2.02 22.96 -2.91
C GLU A 112 1.72 23.90 -4.09
N ASP A 113 0.91 23.44 -5.05
CA ASP A 113 0.50 24.23 -6.22
C ASP A 113 -0.13 25.57 -5.80
N ARG A 114 -0.95 25.57 -4.74
CA ARG A 114 -1.56 26.79 -4.19
C ARG A 114 -0.53 27.72 -3.56
N ARG A 115 0.46 27.19 -2.84
CA ARG A 115 1.54 28.00 -2.24
C ARG A 115 2.39 28.64 -3.33
N ASP A 116 2.77 27.86 -4.33
CA ASP A 116 3.58 28.34 -5.45
C ASP A 116 2.86 29.45 -6.23
N ALA A 117 1.55 29.30 -6.45
CA ALA A 117 0.73 30.32 -7.11
C ALA A 117 0.64 31.62 -6.29
N LEU A 118 0.50 31.53 -4.95
CA LEU A 118 0.49 32.70 -4.08
C LEU A 118 1.85 33.40 -4.06
N GLU A 119 2.94 32.64 -3.99
CA GLU A 119 4.30 33.18 -4.05
C GLU A 119 4.57 33.92 -5.38
N GLN A 120 4.10 33.37 -6.51
CA GLN A 120 4.17 34.05 -7.80
C GLN A 120 3.38 35.36 -7.83
N LEU A 121 2.18 35.39 -7.24
CA LEU A 121 1.37 36.61 -7.14
C LEU A 121 2.06 37.67 -6.28
N ASP A 122 2.64 37.27 -5.15
CA ASP A 122 3.38 38.18 -4.26
C ASP A 122 4.60 38.78 -4.97
N LEU A 123 5.33 37.99 -5.76
CA LEU A 123 6.44 38.48 -6.58
C LEU A 123 5.98 39.46 -7.67
N LEU A 124 4.82 39.22 -8.29
CA LEU A 124 4.24 40.15 -9.28
C LEU A 124 3.81 41.47 -8.63
N ILE A 125 3.19 41.43 -7.45
CA ILE A 125 2.82 42.63 -6.69
C ILE A 125 4.06 43.41 -6.28
N ALA A 126 5.08 42.73 -5.74
CA ALA A 126 6.34 43.36 -5.34
C ALA A 126 7.06 44.04 -6.52
N ARG A 127 6.98 43.45 -7.72
CA ARG A 127 7.53 44.03 -8.96
C ARG A 127 6.68 45.18 -9.51
N GLY A 128 5.35 45.08 -9.43
CA GLY A 128 4.42 46.10 -9.93
C GLY A 128 4.34 47.35 -9.04
N GLY A 129 4.62 47.23 -7.75
CA GLY A 129 4.66 48.35 -6.80
C GLY A 129 5.87 49.28 -6.96
N GLY A 130 6.93 48.85 -7.67
CA GLY A 130 8.13 49.65 -7.90
C GLY A 130 8.09 50.60 -9.10
N GLY A 131 6.98 50.63 -9.86
CA GLY A 131 6.88 51.38 -11.13
C GLY A 131 5.94 52.59 -11.13
N LEU A 132 5.33 52.95 -10.00
CA LEU A 132 4.34 54.03 -9.92
C LEU A 132 4.80 55.28 -9.15
N ASP A 133 6.03 55.31 -8.61
CA ASP A 133 6.56 56.45 -7.83
C ASP A 133 7.45 57.42 -8.63
N ASP A 134 7.63 57.22 -9.94
CA ASP A 134 8.49 58.09 -10.78
C ASP A 134 7.69 58.78 -11.90
N ALA A 135 6.61 59.47 -11.53
CA ALA A 135 5.94 60.43 -12.41
C ALA A 135 6.51 61.84 -12.13
N PRO A 136 7.21 62.49 -13.09
CA PRO A 136 7.75 63.82 -12.89
C PRO A 136 6.61 64.82 -12.69
N THR A 137 6.63 65.51 -11.54
CA THR A 137 5.69 66.57 -11.18
C THR A 137 5.70 67.66 -12.27
N PRO A 138 4.57 68.00 -12.92
CA PRO A 138 4.56 69.07 -13.90
C PRO A 138 4.71 70.42 -13.18
N ALA A 139 5.83 71.09 -13.48
CA ALA A 139 6.16 72.43 -12.99
C ALA A 139 5.02 73.43 -13.29
N SER A 140 4.52 74.08 -12.24
CA SER A 140 3.53 75.14 -12.34
C SER A 140 4.10 76.37 -13.08
N ARG A 141 3.63 76.62 -14.30
CA ARG A 141 3.85 77.90 -14.98
C ARG A 141 2.99 78.98 -14.32
N LYS A 142 3.64 79.95 -13.68
CA LYS A 142 3.05 81.28 -13.41
C LYS A 142 2.99 82.07 -14.72
N PRO A 143 1.83 82.61 -15.15
CA PRO A 143 1.82 83.70 -16.10
C PRO A 143 1.98 85.02 -15.33
N GLY A 144 3.10 85.69 -15.59
CA GLY A 144 3.35 87.05 -15.13
C GLY A 144 2.40 88.04 -15.78
N ALA A 145 1.97 89.00 -14.98
CA ALA A 145 1.40 90.27 -15.42
C ALA A 145 2.39 91.04 -16.31
N LEU A 146 1.87 91.87 -17.22
CA LEU A 146 2.38 93.13 -17.80
C LEU A 146 1.46 93.46 -19.00
N SER A 147 0.52 94.41 -18.95
CA SER A 147 0.63 95.89 -18.93
C SER A 147 0.56 96.52 -20.34
N GLY A 148 -0.32 97.53 -20.49
CA GLY A 148 -0.39 98.51 -21.60
C GLY A 148 -1.44 98.22 -22.67
N SER A 149 -2.29 99.13 -23.14
CA SER A 149 -2.55 100.55 -22.88
C SER A 149 -3.98 100.86 -23.35
#